data_AF-A0A2N8LZY5-F1
#
_entry.id   AF-A0A2N8LZY5-F1
#
_cell.length_a   1.000
_cell.length_b   1.000
_cell.length_c   1.000
_cell.angle_alpha   90.00
_cell.angle_beta   90.00
_cell.angle_gamma   90.00
#
_symmetry.space_group_name_H-M   'P 1'
#
loop_
_entity.id
_entity.type
_entity.pdbx_description
1 polymer ?
#
loop_
_entity_poly.entity_id
_entity_poly.type
_entity_poly.pdbx_seq_one_letter_code
_entity_poly.pdbx_strand_id
1 'polypeptide(L)'
;MPLNRPTASELVAAIAAYRQQPDADSRADAYYGKIIRHLEALLAREATLAPRYQKNEREVIKQSADILGLKDSDAAMLAEAFSQGVLPDALQKILSLWLPLAEEKLAIDNPRYPL
;
A
#
# COMPACT_ATOMS: atom_id res chain seq x y z
N MET A 1 -3.17 -1.94 9.34
CA MET A 1 -4.27 -1.62 8.42
C MET A 1 -5.60 -1.91 9.10
N PRO A 2 -6.68 -1.15 8.88
CA PRO A 2 -7.98 -1.49 9.46
C PRO A 2 -8.43 -2.85 8.90
N LEU A 3 -8.88 -3.75 9.77
CA LEU A 3 -9.10 -5.19 9.49
C LEU A 3 -10.07 -5.52 8.33
N ASN A 4 -10.81 -4.56 7.79
CA ASN A 4 -11.94 -4.78 6.87
C ASN A 4 -11.82 -4.02 5.52
N ARG A 5 -10.63 -3.59 5.09
CA ARG A 5 -10.48 -3.01 3.74
C ARG A 5 -10.46 -4.15 2.70
N PRO A 6 -11.31 -4.12 1.65
CA PRO A 6 -11.26 -5.10 0.58
C PRO A 6 -9.93 -4.99 -0.20
N THR A 7 -9.43 -6.13 -0.64
CA THR A 7 -8.27 -6.25 -1.51
C THR A 7 -8.60 -5.76 -2.93
N ALA A 8 -7.56 -5.43 -3.71
CA ALA A 8 -7.72 -5.06 -5.12
C ALA A 8 -8.42 -6.17 -5.92
N SER A 9 -8.11 -7.44 -5.66
CA SER A 9 -8.77 -8.59 -6.29
C SER A 9 -10.25 -8.69 -5.94
N GLU A 10 -10.61 -8.48 -4.68
CA GLU A 10 -12.02 -8.50 -4.25
C GLU A 10 -12.82 -7.35 -4.88
N LEU A 11 -12.22 -6.16 -5.01
CA LEU A 11 -12.83 -5.02 -5.70
C LEU A 11 -13.04 -5.31 -7.19
N VAL A 12 -12.04 -5.85 -7.88
CA VAL A 12 -12.15 -6.21 -9.31
C VAL A 12 -13.24 -7.27 -9.53
N ALA A 13 -13.28 -8.30 -8.67
CA ALA A 13 -14.30 -9.33 -8.74
C ALA A 13 -15.71 -8.76 -8.50
N ALA A 14 -15.88 -7.88 -7.51
CA ALA A 14 -17.16 -7.24 -7.22
C ALA A 14 -17.65 -6.34 -8.37
N ILE A 15 -16.75 -5.57 -8.99
CA ILE A 15 -17.07 -4.74 -10.17
C ILE A 15 -17.50 -5.62 -11.36
N ALA A 16 -16.79 -6.72 -11.59
CA ALA A 16 -17.12 -7.65 -12.66
C ALA A 16 -18.49 -8.31 -12.44
N ALA A 17 -18.79 -8.75 -11.20
CA ALA A 17 -20.08 -9.30 -10.83
C ALA A 17 -21.22 -8.29 -11.03
N TYR A 18 -21.02 -7.04 -10.61
CA TYR A 18 -22.01 -5.97 -10.82
C TYR A 18 -22.32 -5.76 -12.31
N ARG A 19 -21.29 -5.73 -13.16
CA ARG A 19 -21.46 -5.52 -14.61
C ARG A 19 -22.24 -6.64 -15.31
N GLN A 20 -22.24 -7.85 -14.76
CA GLN A 20 -23.02 -8.97 -15.30
C GLN A 20 -24.51 -8.85 -14.98
N GLN A 21 -24.85 -8.21 -13.86
CA GLN A 21 -26.22 -8.03 -13.40
C GLN A 21 -26.36 -6.65 -12.75
N PRO A 22 -26.45 -5.58 -13.57
CA PRO A 22 -26.63 -4.22 -13.05
C PRO A 22 -27.98 -4.05 -12.36
N ASP A 23 -28.11 -2.97 -11.61
CA ASP A 23 -29.35 -2.67 -10.89
C ASP A 23 -30.49 -2.38 -11.87
N ALA A 24 -31.69 -2.90 -11.60
CA ALA A 24 -32.85 -2.68 -12.45
C ALA A 24 -33.35 -1.22 -12.37
N ASP A 25 -33.11 -0.54 -11.25
CA ASP A 25 -33.37 0.89 -11.13
C ASP A 25 -32.25 1.70 -11.80
N SER A 26 -32.58 2.34 -12.92
CA SER A 26 -31.68 3.23 -13.67
C SER A 26 -30.98 4.31 -12.83
N ARG A 27 -31.61 4.80 -11.75
CA ARG A 27 -31.00 5.82 -10.88
C ARG A 27 -29.94 5.20 -9.96
N ALA A 28 -30.23 4.02 -9.42
CA ALA A 28 -29.28 3.24 -8.63
C ALA A 28 -28.10 2.80 -9.50
N ASP A 29 -28.37 2.31 -10.71
CA ASP A 29 -27.35 1.94 -11.70
C ASP A 29 -26.42 3.10 -12.06
N ALA A 30 -26.98 4.27 -12.37
CA ALA A 30 -26.18 5.46 -12.65
C ALA A 30 -25.31 5.90 -11.45
N TYR A 31 -25.80 5.72 -10.23
CA TYR A 31 -25.05 6.02 -9.00
C TYR A 31 -23.90 5.02 -8.80
N TYR A 32 -24.16 3.73 -8.88
CA TYR A 32 -23.13 2.69 -8.78
C TYR A 32 -22.10 2.80 -9.91
N GLY A 33 -22.51 3.17 -11.12
CA GLY A 33 -21.59 3.46 -12.23
C GLY A 33 -20.61 4.60 -11.93
N LYS A 34 -20.99 5.61 -11.12
CA LYS A 34 -20.03 6.63 -10.63
C LYS A 34 -19.04 6.03 -9.64
N ILE A 35 -19.52 5.24 -8.68
CA ILE A 35 -18.67 4.58 -7.68
C ILE A 35 -17.64 3.67 -8.37
N ILE A 36 -18.09 2.83 -9.31
CA ILE A 36 -17.22 1.90 -10.06
C ILE A 36 -16.12 2.67 -10.78
N ARG A 37 -16.45 3.78 -11.47
CA ARG A 37 -15.42 4.60 -12.14
C ARG A 37 -14.37 5.15 -11.17
N HIS A 38 -14.79 5.57 -9.97
CA HIS A 38 -13.84 6.01 -8.94
C HIS A 38 -12.97 4.86 -8.43
N LEU A 39 -13.54 3.68 -8.21
CA LEU A 39 -12.79 2.50 -7.79
C LEU A 39 -11.80 2.03 -8.87
N GLU A 40 -12.19 2.05 -10.14
CA GLU A 40 -11.29 1.72 -11.25
C GLU A 40 -10.13 2.74 -11.37
N ALA A 41 -10.42 4.03 -11.21
CA ALA A 41 -9.38 5.06 -11.18
C ALA A 41 -8.42 4.88 -9.99
N LEU A 42 -8.93 4.48 -8.82
CA LEU A 42 -8.12 4.15 -7.65
C LEU A 42 -7.20 2.96 -7.94
N LEU A 43 -7.76 1.85 -8.47
CA LEU A 43 -7.00 0.64 -8.81
C LEU A 43 -5.91 0.93 -9.85
N ALA A 44 -6.21 1.71 -10.89
CA ALA A 44 -5.25 2.09 -11.91
C ALA A 44 -4.10 2.93 -11.34
N ARG A 45 -4.42 3.88 -10.44
CA ARG A 45 -3.42 4.69 -9.74
C ARG A 45 -2.52 3.82 -8.87
N GLU A 46 -3.08 2.93 -8.06
CA GLU A 46 -2.31 2.02 -7.20
C GLU A 46 -1.37 1.14 -8.03
N ALA A 47 -1.86 0.57 -9.15
CA ALA A 47 -1.05 -0.22 -10.06
C ALA A 47 0.13 0.57 -10.66
N THR A 48 -0.08 1.87 -10.91
CA THR A 48 0.97 2.77 -11.44
C THR A 48 2.03 3.09 -10.38
N LEU A 49 1.64 3.22 -9.11
CA LEU A 49 2.54 3.61 -8.01
C LEU A 49 3.25 2.41 -7.37
N ALA A 50 2.63 1.22 -7.40
CA ALA A 50 3.14 0.03 -6.73
C ALA A 50 4.58 -0.36 -7.12
N PRO A 51 5.01 -0.34 -8.41
CA PRO A 51 6.37 -0.71 -8.77
C PRO A 51 7.44 0.19 -8.16
N ARG A 52 7.16 1.50 -8.10
CA ARG A 52 8.06 2.49 -7.48
C ARG A 52 8.17 2.25 -5.98
N TYR A 53 7.02 2.11 -5.31
CA TYR A 53 6.99 1.83 -3.88
C TYR A 53 7.74 0.53 -3.54
N GLN A 54 7.48 -0.56 -4.27
CA GLN A 54 8.16 -1.85 -4.06
C GLN A 54 9.68 -1.77 -4.28
N LYS A 55 10.12 -0.96 -5.25
CA LYS A 55 11.56 -0.72 -5.47
C LYS A 55 12.18 0.00 -4.27
N ASN A 56 11.52 1.06 -3.80
CA ASN A 56 12.00 1.85 -2.66
C ASN A 56 11.99 1.02 -1.37
N GLU A 57 10.96 0.21 -1.15
CA GLU A 57 10.84 -0.70 -0.01
C GLU A 57 11.99 -1.71 0.02
N ARG A 58 12.30 -2.35 -1.12
CA ARG A 58 13.45 -3.27 -1.22
C ARG A 58 14.78 -2.59 -0.91
N GLU A 59 14.96 -1.36 -1.39
CA GLU A 59 16.19 -0.59 -1.13
C GLU A 59 16.32 -0.23 0.36
N VAL A 60 15.24 0.23 0.99
CA VAL A 60 15.21 0.55 2.43
C VAL A 60 15.48 -0.70 3.28
N ILE A 61 14.91 -1.85 2.92
CA ILE A 61 15.19 -3.14 3.58
C ILE A 61 16.67 -3.47 3.49
N LYS A 62 17.25 -3.39 2.28
CA LYS A 62 18.67 -3.69 2.06
C LYS A 62 19.58 -2.77 2.89
N GLN A 63 19.34 -1.46 2.85
CA GLN A 63 20.14 -0.50 3.62
C GLN A 63 19.99 -0.69 5.12
N SER A 64 18.80 -1.05 5.59
CA SER A 64 18.56 -1.37 7.01
C SER A 64 19.32 -2.63 7.42
N ALA A 65 19.34 -3.66 6.58
CA ALA A 65 20.09 -4.89 6.82
C ALA A 65 21.59 -4.61 6.89
N ASP A 66 22.11 -3.79 5.97
CA ASP A 66 23.52 -3.36 5.95
C ASP A 66 23.91 -2.61 7.24
N ILE A 67 23.06 -1.69 7.71
CA ILE A 67 23.28 -0.94 8.97
C ILE A 67 23.35 -1.87 10.18
N LEU A 68 22.52 -2.91 10.21
CA LEU A 68 22.44 -3.87 11.31
C LEU A 68 23.44 -5.04 11.17
N GLY A 69 24.21 -5.09 10.09
CA GLY A 69 25.13 -6.19 9.81
C GLY A 69 24.44 -7.52 9.50
N LEU A 70 23.16 -7.48 9.09
CA LEU A 70 22.38 -8.66 8.74
C LEU A 70 22.55 -8.94 7.24
N LYS A 71 23.02 -10.15 6.88
CA LYS A 71 23.12 -10.56 5.46
C LYS A 71 21.79 -11.15 5.00
N ASP A 72 21.40 -10.85 3.77
CA ASP A 72 20.24 -11.43 3.07
C ASP A 72 18.93 -11.38 3.90
N SER A 73 18.65 -10.23 4.50
CA SER A 73 17.44 -10.04 5.32
C SER A 73 16.25 -9.56 4.52
N ASP A 74 15.08 -10.05 4.91
CA ASP A 74 13.79 -9.55 4.44
C ASP A 74 13.13 -8.64 5.49
N ALA A 75 11.93 -8.15 5.18
CA ALA A 75 11.17 -7.29 6.07
C ALA A 75 10.81 -7.96 7.41
N ALA A 76 10.60 -9.28 7.43
CA ALA A 76 10.22 -10.01 8.63
C ALA A 76 11.41 -10.14 9.58
N MET A 77 12.59 -10.46 9.05
CA MET A 77 13.83 -10.52 9.83
C MET A 77 14.20 -9.16 10.42
N LEU A 78 14.02 -8.07 9.67
CA LEU A 78 14.22 -6.71 10.19
C LEU A 78 13.23 -6.36 11.29
N ALA A 79 11.96 -6.71 11.13
CA ALA A 79 10.94 -6.48 12.16
C ALA A 79 11.25 -7.24 13.45
N GLU A 80 11.74 -8.48 13.34
CA GLU A 80 12.19 -9.27 14.47
C GLU A 80 13.39 -8.61 15.16
N ALA A 81 14.43 -8.21 14.41
CA ALA A 81 15.60 -7.52 14.96
C ALA A 81 15.23 -6.21 15.67
N PHE A 82 14.27 -5.45 15.12
CA PHE A 82 13.75 -4.24 15.75
C PHE A 82 13.01 -4.55 17.07
N SER A 83 12.21 -5.61 17.11
CA SER A 83 11.48 -6.03 18.31
C SER A 83 12.39 -6.52 19.44
N GLN A 84 13.56 -7.05 19.09
CA GLN A 84 14.59 -7.49 20.03
C GLN A 84 15.44 -6.33 20.58
N GLY A 85 15.20 -5.08 20.16
CA GLY A 85 15.84 -3.90 20.71
C GLY A 85 17.28 -3.69 20.24
N VAL A 86 17.68 -4.21 19.08
CA VAL A 86 19.04 -4.10 18.48
C VAL A 86 19.37 -2.67 17.99
N LEU A 87 18.61 -1.67 18.42
CA LEU A 87 18.53 -0.36 17.77
C LEU A 87 19.21 0.87 18.42
N PRO A 88 19.77 0.90 19.65
CA PRO A 88 20.12 2.17 20.30
C PRO A 88 21.01 3.12 19.47
N ASP A 89 22.05 2.59 18.80
CA ASP A 89 23.04 3.42 18.08
C ASP A 89 22.66 3.65 16.60
N ALA A 90 21.82 2.79 16.02
CA ALA A 90 21.42 2.83 14.61
C ALA A 90 20.04 3.47 14.39
N LEU A 91 19.26 3.70 15.46
CA LEU A 91 17.85 4.11 15.39
C LEU A 91 17.62 5.34 14.52
N GLN A 92 18.43 6.39 14.67
CA GLN A 92 18.26 7.62 13.89
C GLN A 92 18.43 7.38 12.38
N LYS A 93 19.41 6.55 12.00
CA LYS A 93 19.65 6.22 10.58
C LYS A 93 18.52 5.35 10.04
N ILE A 94 18.08 4.34 10.79
CA ILE A 94 16.94 3.51 10.42
C ILE A 94 15.69 4.38 10.23
N LEU A 95 15.37 5.26 11.17
CA LEU A 95 14.21 6.15 11.06
C LEU A 95 14.29 7.08 9.84
N SER A 96 15.48 7.59 9.49
CA SER A 96 15.65 8.42 8.28
C SER A 96 15.39 7.68 6.97
N LEU A 97 15.51 6.35 6.96
CA LEU A 97 15.21 5.51 5.80
C LEU A 97 13.73 5.13 5.73
N TRP A 98 13.13 4.77 6.87
CA TRP A 98 11.76 4.25 6.93
C TRP A 98 10.69 5.35 6.92
N LEU A 99 10.98 6.54 7.46
CA LEU A 99 9.99 7.62 7.52
C LEU A 99 9.52 8.06 6.12
N PRO A 100 10.41 8.35 5.15
CA PRO A 100 9.98 8.70 3.79
C PRO A 100 9.19 7.59 3.10
N LEU A 101 9.54 6.32 3.35
CA LEU A 101 8.81 5.18 2.79
C LEU A 101 7.39 5.06 3.39
N ALA A 102 7.25 5.30 4.69
CA ALA A 102 5.95 5.32 5.36
C ALA A 102 5.07 6.47 4.85
N GLU A 103 5.65 7.65 4.61
CA GLU A 103 4.95 8.79 4.00
C GLU A 103 4.51 8.48 2.56
N GLU A 104 5.37 7.84 1.76
CA GLU A 104 5.02 7.37 0.41
C GLU A 104 3.86 6.37 0.45
N LYS A 105 3.90 5.40 1.38
CA LYS A 105 2.82 4.42 1.57
C LYS A 105 1.51 5.10 1.97
N LEU A 106 1.55 6.02 2.92
CA LEU A 106 0.38 6.80 3.35
C LEU A 106 -0.21 7.64 2.21
N ALA A 107 0.62 8.23 1.35
CA ALA A 107 0.16 8.97 0.18
C ALA A 107 -0.51 8.08 -0.87
N ILE A 108 -0.12 6.81 -0.96
CA ILE A 108 -0.79 5.80 -1.79
C ILE A 108 -2.15 5.45 -1.16
N ASP A 109 -2.16 5.10 0.13
CA ASP A 109 -3.33 4.56 0.85
C ASP A 109 -4.38 5.60 1.24
N ASN A 110 -4.00 6.88 1.28
CA ASN A 110 -4.84 8.03 1.61
C ASN A 110 -4.56 9.22 0.67
N PRO A 111 -5.00 9.16 -0.59
CA PRO A 111 -4.80 10.24 -1.54
C PRO A 111 -5.54 11.50 -1.06
N ARG A 112 -4.81 12.60 -0.85
CA ARG A 112 -5.42 13.92 -0.66
C ARG A 112 -5.92 14.40 -2.02
N TYR A 113 -7.22 14.50 -2.19
CA TYR A 113 -7.80 15.17 -3.35
C TYR A 113 -7.69 16.68 -3.13
N PRO A 114 -7.12 17.45 -4.08
CA PRO A 114 -7.21 18.91 -4.00
C PRO A 114 -8.69 19.31 -3.99
N LEU A 115 -9.04 20.23 -3.09
CA LEU A 115 -10.36 20.87 -3.02
C LEU A 115 -10.60 21.72 -4.27
#